data_AF-A0A5C7QGA8-F1
#
_entry.id   AF-A0A5C7QGA8-F1
#
_cell.length_a   1.000
_cell.length_b   1.000
_cell.length_c   1.000
_cell.angle_alpha   90.00
_cell.angle_beta   90.00
_cell.angle_gamma   90.00
#
_symmetry.space_group_name_H-M   'P 1'
#
loop_
_entity.id
_entity.type
_entity.pdbx_description
1 polymer ?
#
loop_
_entity_poly.entity_id
_entity_poly.type
_entity_poly.pdbx_seq_one_letter_code
_entity_poly.pdbx_strand_id
1 'polypeptide(L)'
;MLSPRNWWGDGHPTFSFSNLSANIRRMKKRLEHLERCKAAPVREVETNGIRVEDDPPANRLRLFFPGKPPAEVREVLKRHGFRWTPSQECWQAYRTENAFAGMRKVTSCAEKS
;
A
#
# COMPACT_ATOMS: atom_id res chain seq x y z
N MET A 1 -53.52 -35.56 20.80
CA MET A 1 -52.34 -36.17 20.16
C MET A 1 -51.24 -35.12 20.12
N LEU A 2 -50.24 -35.25 20.99
CA LEU A 2 -49.08 -34.36 21.04
C LEU A 2 -48.07 -34.85 19.99
N SER A 3 -47.69 -33.99 19.05
CA SER A 3 -46.65 -34.31 18.05
C SER A 3 -45.30 -34.55 18.75
N PRO A 4 -44.49 -35.54 18.32
CA PRO A 4 -43.26 -35.88 19.00
C PRO A 4 -42.24 -34.75 18.81
N ARG A 5 -41.57 -34.43 19.91
CA ARG A 5 -40.48 -33.46 19.96
C ARG A 5 -39.25 -34.08 19.27
N ASN A 6 -38.95 -33.66 18.04
CA ASN A 6 -37.68 -34.03 17.41
C ASN A 6 -36.53 -33.34 18.15
N TRP A 7 -35.72 -34.14 18.83
CA TRP A 7 -34.63 -33.72 19.72
C TRP A 7 -33.27 -33.65 19.01
N TRP A 8 -33.23 -33.78 17.68
CA TRP A 8 -32.01 -33.86 16.88
C TRP A 8 -32.18 -33.05 15.61
N GLY A 9 -31.35 -32.01 15.46
CA GLY A 9 -31.20 -31.29 14.21
C GLY A 9 -31.55 -29.82 14.31
N ASP A 10 -30.79 -29.06 15.09
CA ASP A 10 -30.47 -27.68 14.71
C ASP A 10 -29.66 -27.74 13.41
N GLY A 11 -30.36 -28.03 12.31
CA GLY A 11 -29.82 -28.05 10.97
C GLY A 11 -29.52 -26.62 10.61
N HIS A 12 -28.26 -26.20 10.81
CA HIS A 12 -27.80 -24.94 10.26
C HIS A 12 -28.18 -24.91 8.79
N PRO A 13 -28.93 -23.89 8.34
CA PRO A 13 -29.42 -23.84 6.98
C PRO A 13 -28.24 -23.98 6.01
N THR A 14 -28.40 -24.78 4.96
CA THR A 14 -27.38 -25.05 3.93
C THR A 14 -26.78 -23.77 3.32
N PHE A 15 -27.57 -22.69 3.24
CA PHE A 15 -27.09 -21.38 2.80
C PHE A 15 -26.03 -20.77 3.72
N SER A 16 -26.03 -21.11 5.02
CA SER A 16 -25.08 -20.59 6.01
C SER A 16 -23.67 -21.13 5.76
N PHE A 17 -23.55 -22.43 5.45
CA PHE A 17 -22.28 -23.05 5.06
C PHE A 17 -21.79 -22.53 3.70
N SER A 18 -22.71 -22.30 2.76
CA SER A 18 -22.38 -21.72 1.45
C SER A 18 -21.89 -20.27 1.56
N ASN A 19 -22.48 -19.46 2.45
CA ASN A 19 -22.02 -18.10 2.74
C ASN A 19 -20.62 -18.11 3.38
N LEU A 20 -20.40 -19.00 4.34
CA LEU A 20 -19.11 -19.16 5.01
C LEU A 20 -18.01 -19.57 4.03
N SER A 21 -18.25 -20.56 3.16
CA SER A 21 -17.28 -20.98 2.14
C SER A 21 -16.98 -19.88 1.12
N ALA A 22 -17.99 -19.09 0.71
CA ALA A 22 -17.79 -17.92 -0.15
C ALA A 22 -16.95 -16.83 0.54
N ASN A 23 -17.17 -16.60 1.84
CA ASN A 23 -16.32 -15.70 2.64
C ASN A 23 -14.89 -16.21 2.75
N ILE A 24 -14.69 -17.51 3.03
CA ILE A 24 -13.36 -18.13 3.09
C ILE A 24 -12.62 -17.95 1.76
N ARG A 25 -13.29 -18.18 0.62
CA ARG A 25 -12.68 -17.99 -0.71
C ARG A 25 -12.31 -16.53 -0.97
N ARG A 26 -13.16 -15.56 -0.59
CA ARG A 26 -12.86 -14.13 -0.71
C ARG A 26 -11.66 -13.71 0.14
N MET A 27 -11.61 -14.18 1.39
CA MET A 27 -10.50 -13.88 2.29
C MET A 27 -9.19 -14.50 1.81
N LYS A 28 -9.20 -15.76 1.33
CA LYS A 28 -8.02 -16.40 0.72
C LYS A 28 -7.51 -15.64 -0.50
N LYS A 29 -8.39 -15.26 -1.43
CA LYS A 29 -8.01 -14.44 -2.60
C LYS A 29 -7.40 -13.09 -2.20
N ARG A 30 -7.95 -12.47 -1.15
CA ARG A 30 -7.42 -11.21 -0.61
C ARG A 30 -6.04 -11.40 0.01
N LEU A 31 -5.83 -12.50 0.73
CA LEU A 31 -4.53 -12.87 1.29
C LEU A 31 -3.48 -13.07 0.18
N GLU A 32 -3.78 -13.88 -0.82
CA GLU A 32 -2.89 -14.11 -1.98
C GLU A 32 -2.58 -12.83 -2.76
N HIS A 33 -3.54 -11.90 -2.84
CA HIS A 33 -3.32 -10.59 -3.46
C HIS A 33 -2.36 -9.73 -2.62
N LEU A 34 -2.54 -9.70 -1.30
CA LEU A 34 -1.65 -8.98 -0.38
C LEU A 34 -0.24 -9.58 -0.37
N GLU A 35 -0.10 -10.90 -0.42
CA GLU A 35 1.20 -11.59 -0.51
C GLU A 35 1.92 -11.28 -1.82
N ARG A 36 1.22 -11.31 -2.96
CA ARG A 36 1.79 -10.92 -4.25
C ARG A 36 2.23 -9.47 -4.31
N CYS A 37 1.46 -8.56 -3.70
CA CYS A 37 1.85 -7.15 -3.62
C CYS A 37 3.09 -6.93 -2.74
N LYS A 38 3.28 -7.74 -1.68
CA LYS A 38 4.45 -7.68 -0.80
C LYS A 38 5.71 -8.31 -1.39
N ALA A 39 5.58 -9.25 -2.32
CA ALA A 39 6.69 -9.97 -2.92
C ALA A 39 7.44 -9.19 -4.01
N ALA A 40 7.00 -7.98 -4.37
CA ALA A 40 7.73 -7.15 -5.32
C ALA A 40 9.06 -6.66 -4.69
N PRO A 41 10.18 -6.75 -5.43
CA PRO A 41 11.48 -6.35 -4.90
C PRO A 41 11.49 -4.86 -4.55
N VAL A 42 12.13 -4.55 -3.43
CA VAL A 42 12.47 -3.16 -3.07
C VAL A 42 13.33 -2.60 -4.18
N ARG A 43 12.91 -1.49 -4.77
CA ARG A 43 13.63 -0.85 -5.88
C ARG A 43 14.22 0.45 -5.39
N GLU A 44 15.54 0.46 -5.27
CA GLU A 44 16.31 1.67 -5.02
C GLU A 44 16.72 2.25 -6.36
N VAL A 45 16.33 3.50 -6.61
CA VAL A 45 16.74 4.26 -7.79
C VAL A 45 17.43 5.52 -7.29
N GLU A 46 18.71 5.64 -7.58
CA GLU A 46 19.43 6.90 -7.39
C GLU A 46 19.26 7.74 -8.65
N THR A 47 18.71 8.94 -8.52
CA THR A 47 18.67 9.90 -9.62
C THR A 47 19.14 11.25 -9.16
N ASN A 48 20.24 11.71 -9.76
CA ASN A 48 20.84 13.03 -9.55
C ASN A 48 21.02 13.42 -8.07
N GLY A 49 21.53 12.49 -7.27
CA GLY A 49 21.75 12.67 -5.82
C GLY A 49 20.52 12.48 -4.93
N ILE A 50 19.33 12.23 -5.50
CA ILE A 50 18.13 11.86 -4.76
C ILE A 50 18.04 10.32 -4.74
N ARG A 51 18.02 9.73 -3.55
CA ARG A 51 17.78 8.29 -3.42
C ARG A 51 16.29 8.05 -3.28
N VAL A 52 15.72 7.30 -4.21
CA VAL A 52 14.32 6.88 -4.18
C VAL A 52 14.28 5.42 -3.78
N GLU A 53 13.62 5.11 -2.68
CA GLU A 53 13.39 3.75 -2.20
C GLU A 53 11.90 3.44 -2.36
N ASP A 54 11.56 2.61 -3.35
CA ASP A 54 10.23 1.98 -3.47
C ASP A 54 10.25 0.72 -2.61
N ASP A 55 9.46 0.72 -1.52
CA ASP A 55 9.26 -0.38 -0.59
C ASP A 55 7.84 -0.96 -0.76
N PRO A 56 7.64 -1.91 -1.72
CA PRO A 56 6.39 -2.63 -1.88
C PRO A 56 5.91 -3.37 -0.62
N PRO A 57 6.76 -4.05 0.19
CA PRO A 57 6.27 -4.76 1.37
C PRO A 57 5.68 -3.83 2.44
N ALA A 58 6.24 -2.63 2.63
CA ALA A 58 5.63 -1.62 3.51
C ALA A 58 4.58 -0.75 2.80
N ASN A 59 4.42 -0.88 1.47
CA ASN A 59 3.60 0.00 0.64
C ASN A 59 3.98 1.48 0.82
N ARG A 60 5.29 1.75 0.85
CA ARG A 60 5.87 3.08 1.08
C ARG A 60 6.82 3.46 -0.04
N LEU A 61 6.76 4.73 -0.42
CA LEU A 61 7.74 5.36 -1.28
C LEU A 61 8.51 6.38 -0.45
N ARG A 62 9.83 6.22 -0.36
CA ARG A 62 10.72 7.11 0.39
C ARG A 62 11.65 7.85 -0.57
N LEU A 63 11.85 9.13 -0.30
CA LEU A 63 12.74 10.01 -1.04
C LEU A 63 13.75 10.61 -0.05
N PHE A 64 15.02 10.30 -0.26
CA PHE A 64 16.14 10.88 0.47
C PHE A 64 16.78 11.96 -0.39
N PHE A 65 16.94 13.13 0.22
CA PHE A 65 17.62 14.27 -0.40
C PHE A 65 18.96 14.49 0.31
N PRO A 66 20.04 14.84 -0.41
CA PRO A 66 21.37 15.04 0.18
C PRO A 66 21.48 16.33 1.01
N GLY A 67 20.43 17.17 0.97
CA GLY A 67 20.34 18.41 1.72
C GLY A 67 18.91 18.93 1.72
N LYS A 68 18.75 20.18 2.16
CA LYS A 68 17.44 20.85 2.26
C LYS A 68 16.86 21.06 0.84
N PRO A 69 15.79 20.35 0.39
CA PRO A 69 15.24 20.58 -0.94
C PRO A 69 14.64 22.00 -1.03
N PRO A 70 14.67 22.63 -2.22
CA PRO A 70 14.12 23.96 -2.43
C PRO A 70 12.62 24.00 -2.14
N ALA A 71 12.10 25.19 -1.81
CA ALA A 71 10.71 25.35 -1.38
C ALA A 71 9.70 24.81 -2.41
N GLU A 72 9.97 25.00 -3.69
CA GLU A 72 9.14 24.51 -4.80
C GLU A 72 8.99 22.98 -4.77
N VAL A 73 10.10 22.26 -4.60
CA VAL A 73 10.10 20.80 -4.51
C VAL A 73 9.32 20.32 -3.29
N ARG A 74 9.42 21.02 -2.15
CA ARG A 74 8.64 20.69 -0.95
C ARG A 74 7.14 20.82 -1.17
N GLU A 75 6.71 21.87 -1.86
CA GLU A 75 5.29 22.08 -2.15
C GLU A 75 4.75 21.05 -3.14
N VAL A 76 5.55 20.66 -4.14
CA VAL A 76 5.22 19.53 -5.02
C VAL A 76 5.08 18.24 -4.22
N LEU A 77 6.05 17.92 -3.35
CA LEU A 77 6.02 16.73 -2.50
C LEU A 77 4.76 16.70 -1.61
N LYS A 78 4.46 17.80 -0.91
CA LYS A 78 3.24 17.90 -0.10
C LYS A 78 1.97 17.70 -0.92
N ARG A 79 1.88 18.32 -2.10
CA ARG A 79 0.73 18.17 -3.02
C ARG A 79 0.52 16.72 -3.47
N HIS A 80 1.61 15.98 -3.61
CA HIS A 80 1.60 14.56 -3.97
C HIS A 80 1.47 13.61 -2.77
N GLY A 81 1.25 14.13 -1.57
CA GLY A 81 0.98 13.34 -0.36
C GLY A 81 2.21 12.86 0.40
N PHE A 82 3.40 13.39 0.07
CA PHE A 82 4.61 13.12 0.83
C PHE A 82 4.63 13.90 2.14
N ARG A 83 5.04 13.23 3.22
CA ARG A 83 5.25 13.80 4.54
C ARG A 83 6.72 13.71 4.91
N TRP A 84 7.24 14.80 5.48
CA TRP A 84 8.57 14.82 6.04
C TRP A 84 8.66 13.94 7.30
N THR A 85 9.68 13.10 7.37
CA THR A 85 9.95 12.21 8.50
C THR A 85 11.31 12.57 9.09
N PRO A 86 11.35 13.31 10.21
CA PRO A 86 12.61 13.79 10.78
C PRO A 86 13.52 12.65 11.29
N SER A 87 12.95 11.52 11.73
CA SER A 87 13.72 10.38 12.25
C SER A 87 14.56 9.65 11.20
N GLN A 88 14.23 9.80 9.92
CA GLN A 88 14.92 9.15 8.80
C GLN A 88 15.42 10.19 7.79
N GLU A 89 15.25 11.48 8.10
CA GLU A 89 15.57 12.62 7.24
C GLU A 89 15.06 12.46 5.80
N CYS A 90 13.89 11.83 5.64
CA CYS A 90 13.33 11.47 4.35
C CYS A 90 11.88 11.91 4.19
N TRP A 91 11.46 12.05 2.93
CA TRP A 91 10.07 12.27 2.57
C TRP A 91 9.40 10.93 2.28
N GLN A 92 8.32 10.61 2.99
CA GLN A 92 7.61 9.35 2.83
C GLN A 92 6.18 9.59 2.33
N ALA A 93 5.71 8.73 1.42
CA ALA A 93 4.32 8.66 0.99
C ALA A 93 3.86 7.20 0.92
N TYR A 94 2.55 7.00 0.88
CA TYR A 94 2.00 5.72 0.45
C TYR A 94 2.27 5.53 -1.04
N ARG A 95 2.59 4.30 -1.43
CA ARG A 95 2.79 3.91 -2.84
C ARG A 95 1.45 4.00 -3.58
N THR A 96 1.20 5.18 -4.13
CA THR A 96 0.01 5.55 -4.88
C THR A 96 0.45 6.14 -6.22
N GLU A 97 -0.41 6.09 -7.23
CA GLU A 97 -0.11 6.67 -8.54
C GLU A 97 0.25 8.17 -8.41
N ASN A 98 -0.41 8.87 -7.48
CA ASN A 98 -0.11 10.27 -7.18
C ASN A 98 1.31 10.46 -6.62
N ALA A 99 1.78 9.56 -5.74
CA ALA A 99 3.14 9.60 -5.22
C ALA A 99 4.18 9.35 -6.33
N PHE A 100 3.91 8.41 -7.24
CA PHE A 100 4.75 8.20 -8.43
C PHE A 100 4.77 9.41 -9.37
N ALA A 101 3.62 10.06 -9.59
CA ALA A 101 3.55 11.29 -10.37
C ALA A 101 4.38 12.41 -9.73
N GLY A 102 4.34 12.54 -8.41
CA GLY A 102 5.17 13.48 -7.66
C GLY A 102 6.66 13.19 -7.79
N MET A 103 7.06 11.92 -7.62
CA MET A 103 8.42 11.46 -7.85
C MET A 103 8.92 11.83 -9.25
N ARG A 104 8.17 11.48 -10.31
CA ARG A 104 8.54 11.79 -11.71
C ARG A 104 8.72 13.29 -11.94
N LYS A 105 7.88 14.13 -11.33
CA LYS A 105 8.03 15.60 -11.42
C LYS A 105 9.30 16.07 -10.75
N VAL A 106 9.59 15.59 -9.54
CA VAL A 106 10.82 15.95 -8.81
C VAL A 106 12.05 15.51 -9.59
N THR A 107 12.04 14.30 -10.16
CA THR A 107 13.11 13.80 -11.03
C THR A 107 13.28 14.65 -12.28
N SER A 108 12.19 14.99 -12.99
CA SER A 108 12.25 15.82 -14.19
C SER A 108 12.71 17.26 -13.93
N CYS A 109 12.36 17.84 -12.78
CA CYS A 109 12.88 19.15 -12.37
C CYS A 109 14.37 19.10 -12.05
N ALA A 110 14.87 17.97 -11.52
CA ALA A 110 16.28 17.80 -11.19
C ALA A 110 17.17 17.60 -12.43
N GLU A 111 16.64 17.15 -13.58
CA GLU A 111 17.42 17.00 -14.83
C GLU A 111 17.69 18.33 -15.56
N LYS A 112 16.96 19.40 -15.24
CA LYS A 112 17.01 20.68 -15.97
C LYS A 112 17.84 21.77 -15.29
N SER A 113 18.53 21.46 -14.19
CA SER A 113 19.31 22.41 -13.41
C SER A 113 20.77 21.99 -13.34
#